data_AF-A0A1E1F2Y0-F1
#
_entry.id   AF-A0A1E1F2Y0-F1
#
_cell.length_a   1.000
_cell.length_b   1.000
_cell.length_c   1.000
_cell.angle_alpha   90.00
_cell.angle_beta   90.00
_cell.angle_gamma   90.00
#
_symmetry.space_group_name_H-M   'P 1'
#
loop_
_entity.id
_entity.type
_entity.pdbx_description
1 polymer ?
#
loop_
_entity_poly.entity_id
_entity_poly.type
_entity_poly.pdbx_seq_one_letter_code
_entity_poly.pdbx_strand_id
1 'polypeptide(L)'
;MSLNLALRRWTISPQRLLSFLSRPAQIAGAIALGLAAAALFAQMEGERGVPPIASGGDYEVRDVKVDVFAKDADSARKAGWRLAQRQAWKMLWARTHGGAGAPGLSDSQLEGMISGIEIEYEQIGPTRYVATLGVLFDRSRTGQLLGVSGNVRRSPPLLVIPILWDGGSAVSYERINAWQEAWARYRTGDSAIDYVRVAGSVADPILLNAGQTGRRGRLWWRVLLDQYGAADVVIPIARLDRQWPGGPVLGTFTARYGPDDSLIGSFSLRASSESAIPKMLDEAARRIDGLYITALNDGRLRPDPSLIIEEPVDPEALAIENAADLPVETFEAPPEAGVATFSVQFDTPDVGSVSQGESMMRSIPGVRSASTSSLALGGTSVMQVNFVGGVDALRSALQAKGYGVAVSGNTIRIRRAAAPAAGAASAP
;
A
#
# COMPACT_ATOMS: atom_id res chain seq x y z
N MET A 1 6.38 67.91 -54.24
CA MET A 1 5.63 66.64 -54.33
C MET A 1 6.28 65.62 -53.41
N SER A 2 5.71 65.38 -52.22
CA SER A 2 6.06 64.23 -51.37
C SER A 2 4.84 63.90 -50.51
N LEU A 3 4.15 62.82 -50.86
CA LEU A 3 2.97 62.28 -50.17
C LEU A 3 3.42 61.47 -48.95
N ASN A 4 3.14 61.95 -47.74
CA ASN A 4 3.28 61.16 -46.52
C ASN A 4 2.01 60.32 -46.31
N LEU A 5 2.07 59.03 -46.66
CA LEU A 5 1.07 58.02 -46.33
C LEU A 5 1.21 57.65 -44.84
N ALA A 6 0.35 58.24 -44.00
CA ALA A 6 0.20 57.82 -42.61
C ALA A 6 -0.54 56.46 -42.56
N LEU A 7 0.22 55.37 -42.43
CA LEU A 7 -0.29 54.04 -42.10
C LEU A 7 -0.91 54.06 -40.70
N ARG A 8 -2.24 54.20 -40.65
CA ARG A 8 -3.05 54.12 -39.43
C ARG A 8 -3.06 52.66 -38.94
N ARG A 9 -2.15 52.31 -38.03
CA ARG A 9 -2.16 51.01 -37.33
C ARG A 9 -3.45 50.90 -36.52
N TRP A 10 -4.41 50.10 -36.99
CA TRP A 10 -5.57 49.70 -36.21
C TRP A 10 -5.11 48.67 -35.16
N THR A 11 -4.80 49.14 -33.96
CA THR A 11 -4.63 48.26 -32.80
C THR A 11 -6.01 47.81 -32.34
N ILE A 12 -6.46 46.66 -32.82
CA ILE A 12 -7.67 46.01 -32.31
C ILE A 12 -7.31 45.42 -30.93
N SER A 13 -7.67 46.13 -29.88
CA SER A 13 -7.49 45.68 -28.50
C SER A 13 -8.52 44.57 -28.21
N PRO A 14 -8.11 43.33 -27.86
CA PRO A 14 -9.03 42.20 -27.66
C PRO A 14 -10.05 42.44 -26.53
N GLN A 15 -9.76 43.38 -25.63
CA GLN A 15 -10.64 43.80 -24.54
C GLN A 15 -11.94 44.48 -25.03
N ARG A 16 -11.94 45.14 -26.19
CA ARG A 16 -13.14 45.81 -26.73
C ARG A 16 -14.11 44.89 -27.48
N LEU A 17 -13.65 43.70 -27.88
CA LEU A 17 -14.52 42.70 -28.52
C LEU A 17 -15.34 41.91 -27.49
N LEU A 18 -14.80 41.73 -26.27
CA LEU A 18 -15.48 41.01 -25.19
C LEU A 18 -16.68 41.79 -24.63
N SER A 19 -16.67 43.12 -24.65
CA SER A 19 -17.77 43.95 -24.10
C SER A 19 -19.06 43.97 -24.94
N PHE A 20 -19.02 43.45 -26.18
CA PHE A 20 -20.20 43.32 -27.04
C PHE A 20 -20.90 41.96 -26.94
N LEU A 21 -20.31 41.01 -26.22
CA LEU A 21 -20.87 39.68 -26.01
C LEU A 21 -21.61 39.65 -24.66
N SER A 22 -22.85 39.19 -24.66
CA SER A 22 -23.62 39.02 -23.43
C SER A 22 -22.89 38.06 -22.47
N ARG A 23 -23.02 38.27 -21.16
CA ARG A 23 -22.42 37.42 -20.10
C ARG A 23 -22.54 35.90 -20.37
N PRO A 24 -23.66 35.34 -20.88
CA PRO A 24 -23.71 33.91 -21.22
C PRO A 24 -22.78 33.52 -22.39
N ALA A 25 -22.59 34.38 -23.39
CA ALA A 25 -21.70 34.11 -24.51
C ALA A 25 -20.21 34.14 -24.12
N GLN A 26 -19.84 34.98 -23.13
CA GLN A 26 -18.49 34.98 -22.55
C GLN A 26 -18.21 33.70 -21.76
N ILE A 27 -19.19 33.21 -21.00
CA ILE A 27 -19.09 31.96 -20.24
C ILE A 27 -18.99 30.76 -21.19
N ALA A 28 -19.82 30.72 -22.25
CA ALA A 28 -19.74 29.68 -23.27
C ALA A 28 -18.39 29.68 -24.00
N GLY A 29 -17.84 30.85 -24.31
CA GLY A 29 -16.51 30.99 -24.90
C GLY A 29 -15.39 30.52 -23.97
N ALA A 30 -15.48 30.82 -22.67
CA ALA A 30 -14.52 30.35 -21.67
C ALA A 30 -14.60 28.83 -21.45
N ILE A 31 -15.81 28.25 -21.46
CA ILE A 31 -16.01 26.79 -21.40
C ILE A 31 -15.46 26.12 -22.66
N ALA A 32 -15.70 26.68 -23.85
CA ALA A 32 -15.17 26.15 -25.10
C ALA A 32 -13.63 26.21 -25.15
N LEU A 33 -13.03 27.30 -24.66
CA LEU A 33 -11.57 27.42 -24.51
C LEU A 33 -11.01 26.46 -23.46
N GLY A 34 -11.71 26.28 -22.34
CA GLY A 34 -11.36 25.29 -21.31
C GLY A 34 -11.44 23.87 -21.83
N LEU A 35 -12.47 23.52 -22.60
CA LEU A 35 -12.63 22.22 -23.25
C LEU A 35 -11.59 22.00 -24.36
N ALA A 36 -11.24 23.04 -25.13
CA ALA A 36 -10.18 22.95 -26.13
C ALA A 36 -8.78 22.81 -25.49
N ALA A 37 -8.51 23.51 -24.39
CA ALA A 37 -7.29 23.35 -23.60
C ALA A 37 -7.21 21.96 -22.93
N ALA A 38 -8.34 21.45 -22.42
CA ALA A 38 -8.44 20.10 -21.86
C ALA A 38 -8.26 19.02 -22.95
N ALA A 39 -8.80 19.23 -24.15
CA ALA A 39 -8.61 18.33 -25.29
C ALA A 39 -7.16 18.32 -25.79
N LEU A 40 -6.48 19.48 -25.78
CA LEU A 40 -5.05 19.59 -26.10
C LEU A 40 -4.15 18.94 -25.02
N PHE A 41 -4.52 19.04 -23.73
CA PHE A 41 -3.84 18.31 -22.65
C PHE A 41 -4.04 16.79 -22.79
N ALA A 42 -5.27 16.34 -23.03
CA ALA A 42 -5.58 14.93 -23.26
C ALA A 42 -4.85 14.34 -24.48
N GLN A 43 -4.50 15.14 -25.48
CA GLN A 43 -3.73 14.72 -26.64
C GLN A 43 -2.21 14.62 -26.37
N MET A 44 -1.70 15.28 -25.33
CA MET A 44 -0.31 15.10 -24.84
C MET A 44 -0.18 14.00 -23.79
N GLU A 45 -1.30 13.58 -23.20
CA GLU A 45 -1.51 12.39 -22.35
C GLU A 45 -1.69 11.09 -23.16
N GLY A 46 -1.28 11.07 -24.43
CA GLY A 46 -1.35 9.86 -25.25
C GLY A 46 -0.60 8.72 -24.57
N GLU A 47 -1.30 7.62 -24.33
CA GLU A 47 -0.85 6.30 -23.86
C GLU A 47 0.69 6.16 -23.83
N ARG A 48 1.32 6.45 -22.69
CA ARG A 48 2.75 6.22 -22.48
C ARG A 48 2.90 5.14 -21.42
N GLY A 49 2.96 3.90 -21.88
CA GLY A 49 3.04 2.71 -21.04
C GLY A 49 1.75 1.91 -21.08
N VAL A 50 1.89 0.59 -21.16
CA VAL A 50 0.73 -0.31 -21.08
C VAL A 50 0.33 -0.42 -19.61
N PRO A 51 -0.92 -0.03 -19.24
CA PRO A 51 -1.37 -0.18 -17.87
C PRO A 51 -1.28 -1.67 -17.46
N PRO A 52 -0.71 -1.98 -16.29
CA PRO A 52 -0.62 -3.36 -15.83
C PRO A 52 -2.02 -3.98 -15.74
N ILE A 53 -2.18 -5.20 -16.26
CA ILE A 53 -3.37 -5.98 -15.92
C ILE A 53 -3.32 -6.33 -14.42
N ALA A 54 -4.48 -6.22 -13.76
CA ALA A 54 -4.59 -6.48 -12.33
C ALA A 54 -3.99 -7.84 -11.97
N SER A 55 -3.06 -7.81 -11.01
CA SER A 55 -2.30 -8.95 -10.53
C SER A 55 -3.11 -9.74 -9.50
N GLY A 56 -4.09 -10.51 -9.96
CA GLY A 56 -4.71 -11.57 -9.15
C GLY A 56 -3.72 -12.72 -8.98
N GLY A 57 -3.37 -13.07 -7.75
CA GLY A 57 -2.31 -14.02 -7.41
C GLY A 57 -2.70 -15.50 -7.45
N ASP A 58 -3.54 -15.91 -8.40
CA ASP A 58 -4.10 -17.27 -8.52
C ASP A 58 -3.26 -18.15 -9.46
N TYR A 59 -3.13 -19.45 -9.16
CA TYR A 59 -2.42 -20.37 -10.06
C TYR A 59 -3.25 -20.65 -11.32
N GLU A 60 -2.70 -20.35 -12.50
CA GLU A 60 -3.36 -20.58 -13.78
C GLU A 60 -2.85 -21.85 -14.50
N VAL A 61 -3.81 -22.64 -14.98
CA VAL A 61 -3.57 -23.75 -15.91
C VAL A 61 -4.36 -23.51 -17.19
N ARG A 62 -3.65 -23.30 -18.30
CA ARG A 62 -4.22 -23.03 -19.62
C ARG A 62 -4.25 -24.29 -20.50
N ASP A 63 -4.89 -24.16 -21.66
CA ASP A 63 -4.93 -25.18 -22.71
C ASP A 63 -5.55 -26.51 -22.25
N VAL A 64 -6.50 -26.46 -21.31
CA VAL A 64 -7.18 -27.67 -20.81
C VAL A 64 -8.27 -28.07 -21.80
N LYS A 65 -7.95 -29.03 -22.65
CA LYS A 65 -8.86 -29.56 -23.65
C LYS A 65 -9.81 -30.59 -23.05
N VAL A 66 -11.11 -30.40 -23.26
CA VAL A 66 -12.16 -31.32 -22.84
C VAL A 66 -13.07 -31.69 -24.00
N ASP A 67 -13.43 -32.97 -24.03
CA ASP A 67 -14.39 -33.54 -24.98
C ASP A 67 -15.19 -34.62 -24.25
N VAL A 68 -16.47 -34.34 -24.02
CA VAL A 68 -17.35 -35.24 -23.24
C VAL A 68 -18.73 -35.37 -23.86
N PHE A 69 -19.34 -36.51 -23.63
CA PHE A 69 -20.72 -36.79 -24.00
C PHE A 69 -21.61 -36.95 -22.76
N ALA A 70 -22.85 -36.48 -22.85
CA ALA A 70 -23.87 -36.69 -21.82
C ALA A 70 -25.28 -36.75 -22.42
N LYS A 71 -26.28 -36.98 -21.56
CA LYS A 71 -27.70 -37.11 -21.93
C LYS A 71 -28.32 -35.84 -22.54
N ASP A 72 -27.79 -34.67 -22.20
CA ASP A 72 -28.24 -33.36 -22.67
C ASP A 72 -27.07 -32.35 -22.63
N ALA A 73 -27.24 -31.21 -23.29
CA ALA A 73 -26.22 -30.18 -23.42
C ALA A 73 -25.71 -29.63 -22.07
N ASP A 74 -26.61 -29.37 -21.12
CA ASP A 74 -26.26 -28.86 -19.79
C ASP A 74 -25.47 -29.89 -18.98
N SER A 75 -25.88 -31.14 -19.04
CA SER A 75 -25.18 -32.26 -18.41
C SER A 75 -23.79 -32.46 -19.02
N ALA A 76 -23.66 -32.31 -20.34
CA ALA A 76 -22.38 -32.42 -21.05
C ALA A 76 -21.44 -31.28 -20.63
N ARG A 77 -21.95 -30.05 -20.54
CA ARG A 77 -21.18 -28.89 -20.07
C ARG A 77 -20.67 -29.08 -18.64
N LYS A 78 -21.55 -29.47 -17.70
CA LYS A 78 -21.17 -29.72 -16.30
C LYS A 78 -20.15 -30.85 -16.16
N ALA A 79 -20.30 -31.91 -16.95
CA ALA A 79 -19.33 -33.00 -16.99
C ALA A 79 -17.97 -32.53 -17.56
N GLY A 80 -18.01 -31.66 -18.57
CA GLY A 80 -16.83 -31.06 -19.20
C GLY A 80 -16.05 -30.21 -18.21
N TRP A 81 -16.73 -29.37 -17.45
CA TRP A 81 -16.10 -28.56 -16.40
C TRP A 81 -15.45 -29.45 -15.32
N ARG A 82 -16.16 -30.45 -14.79
CA ARG A 82 -15.58 -31.39 -13.80
C ARG A 82 -14.36 -32.13 -14.34
N LEU A 83 -14.38 -32.52 -15.61
CA LEU A 83 -13.22 -33.15 -16.26
C LEU A 83 -12.06 -32.17 -16.41
N ALA A 84 -12.34 -30.92 -16.82
CA ALA A 84 -11.34 -29.87 -16.95
C ALA A 84 -10.65 -29.60 -15.62
N GLN A 85 -11.40 -29.49 -14.52
CA GLN A 85 -10.86 -29.25 -13.18
C GLN A 85 -9.90 -30.36 -12.74
N ARG A 86 -10.29 -31.63 -12.94
CA ARG A 86 -9.42 -32.79 -12.63
C ARG A 86 -8.16 -32.81 -13.48
N GLN A 87 -8.27 -32.49 -14.77
CA GLN A 87 -7.13 -32.46 -15.67
C GLN A 87 -6.19 -31.29 -15.35
N ALA A 88 -6.75 -30.12 -15.08
CA ALA A 88 -6.01 -28.94 -14.68
C ALA A 88 -5.22 -29.18 -13.38
N TRP A 89 -5.82 -29.84 -12.39
CA TRP A 89 -5.13 -30.22 -11.15
C TRP A 89 -3.92 -31.13 -11.41
N LYS A 90 -4.09 -32.14 -12.28
CA LYS A 90 -2.98 -33.03 -12.66
C LYS A 90 -1.86 -32.26 -13.35
N MET A 91 -2.20 -31.33 -14.25
CA MET A 91 -1.24 -30.48 -14.95
C MET A 91 -0.50 -29.55 -13.97
N LEU A 92 -1.22 -28.91 -13.04
CA LEU A 92 -0.64 -28.07 -11.99
C LEU A 92 0.32 -28.87 -11.11
N TRP A 93 -0.12 -30.01 -10.61
CA TRP A 93 0.69 -30.89 -9.77
C TRP A 93 1.94 -31.37 -10.47
N ALA A 94 1.83 -31.82 -11.73
CA ALA A 94 2.95 -32.29 -12.51
C ALA A 94 3.99 -31.19 -12.74
N ARG A 95 3.55 -29.93 -12.93
CA ARG A 95 4.43 -28.76 -13.05
C ARG A 95 5.19 -28.49 -11.75
N THR A 96 4.55 -28.67 -10.60
CA THR A 96 5.17 -28.40 -9.29
C THR A 96 6.07 -29.54 -8.80
N HIS A 97 5.70 -30.80 -9.03
CA HIS A 97 6.38 -31.98 -8.48
C HIS A 97 7.14 -32.82 -9.52
N GLY A 98 7.42 -32.26 -10.70
CA GLY A 98 8.23 -32.93 -11.73
C GLY A 98 7.61 -34.21 -12.29
N GLY A 99 6.28 -34.30 -12.37
CA GLY A 99 5.56 -35.44 -12.97
C GLY A 99 5.18 -36.58 -12.01
N ALA A 100 5.29 -36.40 -10.69
CA ALA A 100 4.69 -37.30 -9.72
C ALA A 100 3.16 -37.42 -9.93
N GLY A 101 2.56 -38.57 -9.64
CA GLY A 101 1.12 -38.77 -9.72
C GLY A 101 0.38 -37.81 -8.78
N ALA A 102 -0.52 -37.00 -9.33
CA ALA A 102 -1.29 -36.04 -8.53
C ALA A 102 -2.21 -36.77 -7.53
N PRO A 103 -2.36 -36.27 -6.30
CA PRO A 103 -3.27 -36.86 -5.33
C PRO A 103 -4.71 -36.79 -5.87
N GLY A 104 -5.44 -37.88 -5.69
CA GLY A 104 -6.83 -37.99 -6.10
C GLY A 104 -7.73 -37.19 -5.16
N LEU A 105 -8.02 -35.94 -5.53
CA LEU A 105 -8.95 -35.08 -4.79
C LEU A 105 -10.39 -35.32 -5.26
N SER A 106 -11.36 -35.15 -4.35
CA SER A 106 -12.78 -35.20 -4.72
C SER A 106 -13.16 -34.00 -5.58
N ASP A 107 -14.22 -34.13 -6.40
CA ASP A 107 -14.73 -33.02 -7.22
C ASP A 107 -15.08 -31.80 -6.34
N SER A 108 -15.62 -32.02 -5.13
CA SER A 108 -15.94 -30.95 -4.17
C SER A 108 -14.70 -30.24 -3.62
N GLN A 109 -13.62 -30.97 -3.37
CA GLN A 109 -12.35 -30.38 -2.93
C GLN A 109 -11.74 -29.55 -4.05
N LEU A 110 -11.78 -30.04 -5.29
CA LEU A 110 -11.33 -29.31 -6.47
C LEU A 110 -12.13 -28.02 -6.66
N GLU A 111 -13.45 -28.10 -6.61
CA GLU A 111 -14.34 -26.94 -6.74
C GLU A 111 -14.07 -25.89 -5.64
N GLY A 112 -13.82 -26.32 -4.40
CA GLY A 112 -13.45 -25.42 -3.30
C GLY A 112 -12.10 -24.72 -3.46
N MET A 113 -11.21 -25.21 -4.33
CA MET A 113 -9.91 -24.59 -4.61
C MET A 113 -9.93 -23.70 -5.86
N ILE A 114 -10.98 -23.75 -6.68
CA ILE A 114 -11.05 -23.02 -7.93
C ILE A 114 -11.58 -21.62 -7.66
N SER A 115 -10.85 -20.62 -8.11
CA SER A 115 -11.30 -19.22 -8.07
C SER A 115 -12.08 -18.85 -9.34
N GLY A 116 -11.78 -19.49 -10.47
CA GLY A 116 -12.48 -19.24 -11.73
C GLY A 116 -12.14 -20.21 -12.86
N ILE A 117 -12.95 -20.20 -13.91
CA ILE A 117 -12.72 -20.91 -15.17
C ILE A 117 -12.80 -19.89 -16.31
N GLU A 118 -11.73 -19.79 -17.08
CA GLU A 118 -11.64 -18.97 -18.29
C GLU A 118 -12.00 -19.82 -19.51
N ILE A 119 -12.86 -19.29 -20.38
CA ILE A 119 -13.32 -20.00 -21.57
C ILE A 119 -12.56 -19.46 -22.78
N GLU A 120 -11.61 -20.22 -23.30
CA GLU A 120 -10.86 -19.84 -24.51
C GLU A 120 -11.63 -20.23 -25.78
N TYR A 121 -12.21 -21.43 -25.78
CA TYR A 121 -13.04 -21.94 -26.86
C TYR A 121 -14.12 -22.85 -26.29
N GLU A 122 -15.37 -22.69 -26.73
CA GLU A 122 -16.49 -23.52 -26.29
C GLU A 122 -17.42 -23.83 -27.48
N GLN A 123 -17.72 -25.12 -27.66
CA GLN A 123 -18.71 -25.61 -28.61
C GLN A 123 -19.66 -26.58 -27.91
N ILE A 124 -20.95 -26.24 -27.91
CA ILE A 124 -22.01 -26.99 -27.24
C ILE A 124 -22.89 -27.65 -28.31
N GLY A 125 -22.85 -28.98 -28.38
CA GLY A 125 -23.78 -29.79 -29.17
C GLY A 125 -24.96 -30.31 -28.32
N PRO A 126 -25.90 -31.05 -28.92
CA PRO A 126 -27.07 -31.58 -28.20
C PRO A 126 -26.71 -32.53 -27.06
N THR A 127 -25.63 -33.30 -27.23
CA THR A 127 -25.14 -34.32 -26.28
C THR A 127 -23.62 -34.32 -26.12
N ARG A 128 -22.90 -33.42 -26.80
CA ARG A 128 -21.44 -33.34 -26.80
C ARG A 128 -20.98 -31.95 -26.40
N TYR A 129 -19.95 -31.87 -25.57
CA TYR A 129 -19.31 -30.64 -25.16
C TYR A 129 -17.83 -30.70 -25.49
N VAL A 130 -17.36 -29.75 -26.30
CA VAL A 130 -15.94 -29.60 -26.66
C VAL A 130 -15.48 -28.21 -26.28
N ALA A 131 -14.45 -28.10 -25.46
CA ALA A 131 -13.93 -26.81 -25.03
C ALA A 131 -12.41 -26.83 -24.77
N THR A 132 -11.80 -25.66 -24.90
CA THR A 132 -10.46 -25.36 -24.38
C THR A 132 -10.64 -24.35 -23.26
N LEU A 133 -10.26 -24.75 -22.05
CA LEU A 133 -10.52 -24.00 -20.83
C LEU A 133 -9.20 -23.63 -20.13
N GLY A 134 -9.19 -22.47 -19.49
CA GLY A 134 -8.24 -22.11 -18.45
C GLY A 134 -8.88 -22.32 -17.09
N VAL A 135 -8.14 -22.88 -16.11
CA VAL A 135 -8.62 -23.05 -14.74
C VAL A 135 -7.71 -22.26 -13.81
N LEU A 136 -8.33 -21.41 -12.99
CA LEU A 136 -7.68 -20.58 -11.97
C LEU A 136 -7.88 -21.24 -10.60
N PHE A 137 -6.79 -21.46 -9.89
CA PHE A 137 -6.78 -22.05 -8.56
C PHE A 137 -6.39 -20.98 -7.53
N ASP A 138 -7.19 -20.86 -6.48
CA ASP A 138 -6.88 -20.03 -5.33
C ASP A 138 -5.55 -20.46 -4.72
N ARG A 139 -4.60 -19.54 -4.68
CA ARG A 139 -3.24 -19.82 -4.23
C ARG A 139 -3.15 -20.20 -2.76
N SER A 140 -3.96 -19.60 -1.90
CA SER A 140 -3.93 -19.84 -0.46
C SER A 140 -4.37 -21.27 -0.12
N ARG A 141 -5.43 -21.74 -0.77
CA ARG A 141 -6.00 -23.08 -0.57
C ARG A 141 -5.16 -24.15 -1.26
N THR A 142 -4.74 -23.87 -2.49
CA THR A 142 -4.02 -24.83 -3.33
C THR A 142 -2.56 -24.96 -2.91
N GLY A 143 -1.91 -23.87 -2.47
CA GLY A 143 -0.51 -23.86 -2.05
C GLY A 143 -0.20 -24.77 -0.86
N GLN A 144 -1.15 -24.90 0.08
CA GLN A 144 -1.03 -25.82 1.22
C GLN A 144 -0.99 -27.29 0.79
N LEU A 145 -1.83 -27.65 -0.19
CA LEU A 145 -1.92 -29.00 -0.74
C LEU A 145 -0.74 -29.34 -1.65
N LEU A 146 -0.22 -28.36 -2.39
CA LEU A 146 0.95 -28.53 -3.22
C LEU A 146 2.25 -28.69 -2.42
N GLY A 147 2.23 -28.63 -1.08
CA GLY A 147 3.46 -28.64 -0.28
C GLY A 147 4.36 -27.43 -0.56
N VAL A 148 3.83 -26.43 -1.29
CA VAL A 148 4.47 -25.12 -1.54
C VAL A 148 4.16 -24.16 -0.38
N SER A 149 3.58 -24.68 0.72
CA SER A 149 3.58 -24.09 2.06
C SER A 149 4.98 -24.03 2.67
N GLY A 150 5.95 -23.55 1.92
CA GLY A 150 7.03 -22.76 2.51
C GLY A 150 6.50 -21.35 2.71
N ASN A 151 6.97 -20.64 3.74
CA ASN A 151 7.03 -19.18 3.64
C ASN A 151 7.60 -18.87 2.26
N VAL A 152 6.75 -18.50 1.30
CA VAL A 152 7.22 -18.04 -0.01
C VAL A 152 7.91 -16.74 0.36
N ARG A 153 9.23 -16.85 0.51
CA ARG A 153 10.08 -15.72 0.84
C ARG A 153 9.83 -14.74 -0.29
N ARG A 154 9.05 -13.71 0.00
CA ARG A 154 8.70 -12.70 -0.99
C ARG A 154 9.87 -11.73 -1.04
N SER A 155 10.20 -11.27 -2.25
CA SER A 155 11.19 -10.21 -2.34
C SER A 155 10.62 -8.95 -1.68
N PRO A 156 11.50 -8.07 -1.19
CA PRO A 156 11.16 -6.66 -1.03
C PRO A 156 10.67 -6.06 -2.37
N PRO A 157 10.00 -4.90 -2.37
CA PRO A 157 9.53 -4.28 -3.60
C PRO A 157 10.70 -3.94 -4.52
N LEU A 158 10.69 -4.45 -5.75
CA LEU A 158 11.75 -4.26 -6.76
C LEU A 158 11.22 -3.46 -7.95
N LEU A 159 11.85 -2.32 -8.23
CA LEU A 159 11.55 -1.51 -9.40
C LEU A 159 11.95 -2.26 -10.68
N VAL A 160 11.03 -2.44 -11.62
CA VAL A 160 11.32 -3.09 -12.90
C VAL A 160 11.67 -2.06 -13.96
N ILE A 161 12.85 -2.20 -14.57
CA ILE A 161 13.28 -1.38 -15.71
C ILE A 161 13.52 -2.30 -16.93
N PRO A 162 12.50 -2.56 -17.76
CA PRO A 162 12.63 -3.44 -18.91
C PRO A 162 13.38 -2.75 -20.05
N ILE A 163 14.50 -3.34 -20.49
CA ILE A 163 15.31 -2.81 -21.59
C ILE A 163 15.15 -3.69 -22.83
N LEU A 164 14.76 -3.09 -23.95
CA LEU A 164 14.76 -3.70 -25.27
C LEU A 164 15.94 -3.16 -26.09
N TRP A 165 16.78 -4.07 -26.59
CA TRP A 165 17.74 -3.81 -27.64
C TRP A 165 17.15 -4.29 -28.97
N ASP A 166 16.81 -3.36 -29.86
CA ASP A 166 16.36 -3.63 -31.21
C ASP A 166 17.06 -2.69 -32.18
N GLY A 167 17.53 -3.21 -33.31
CA GLY A 167 18.26 -2.42 -34.32
C GLY A 167 19.52 -1.70 -33.80
N GLY A 168 20.16 -2.23 -32.75
CA GLY A 168 21.38 -1.66 -32.16
C GLY A 168 21.15 -0.50 -31.18
N SER A 169 19.90 -0.12 -30.91
CA SER A 169 19.56 0.89 -29.90
C SER A 169 18.87 0.25 -28.69
N ALA A 170 19.19 0.73 -27.50
CA ALA A 170 18.56 0.32 -26.26
C ALA A 170 17.43 1.29 -25.90
N VAL A 171 16.24 0.77 -25.62
CA VAL A 171 15.08 1.55 -25.18
C VAL A 171 14.40 0.86 -24.00
N SER A 172 13.91 1.68 -23.08
CA SER A 172 13.06 1.34 -21.95
C SER A 172 11.78 2.19 -22.08
N TYR A 173 11.50 3.12 -21.16
CA TYR A 173 10.28 3.95 -21.13
C TYR A 173 10.28 5.16 -22.05
N GLU A 174 11.33 5.40 -22.83
CA GLU A 174 11.41 6.49 -23.83
C GLU A 174 10.33 6.34 -24.92
N ARG A 175 9.89 5.11 -25.19
CA ARG A 175 8.80 4.80 -26.12
C ARG A 175 8.13 3.49 -25.74
N ILE A 176 6.83 3.35 -26.03
CA ILE A 176 6.17 2.04 -25.95
C ILE A 176 6.90 1.05 -26.85
N ASN A 177 7.19 -0.12 -26.30
CA ASN A 177 7.89 -1.18 -27.01
C ASN A 177 7.36 -2.57 -26.62
N ALA A 178 7.57 -3.55 -27.49
CA ALA A 178 7.00 -4.88 -27.34
C ALA A 178 7.45 -5.60 -26.05
N TRP A 179 8.62 -5.26 -25.49
CA TRP A 179 9.09 -5.85 -24.24
C TRP A 179 8.35 -5.29 -23.03
N GLN A 180 8.07 -3.98 -23.02
CA GLN A 180 7.20 -3.37 -22.03
C GLN A 180 5.79 -3.93 -22.07
N GLU A 181 5.22 -4.10 -23.27
CA GLU A 181 3.89 -4.68 -23.40
C GLU A 181 3.85 -6.11 -22.86
N ALA A 182 4.89 -6.91 -23.11
CA ALA A 182 5.01 -8.27 -22.57
C ALA A 182 5.08 -8.27 -21.04
N TRP A 183 5.86 -7.36 -20.44
CA TRP A 183 5.91 -7.19 -18.99
C TRP A 183 4.59 -6.70 -18.42
N ALA A 184 3.89 -5.79 -19.08
CA ALA A 184 2.59 -5.32 -18.64
C ALA A 184 1.52 -6.42 -18.69
N ARG A 185 1.56 -7.29 -19.71
CA ARG A 185 0.72 -8.50 -19.83
C ARG A 185 1.12 -9.59 -18.84
N TYR A 186 2.36 -9.61 -18.36
CA TYR A 186 2.79 -10.60 -17.37
C TYR A 186 2.07 -10.35 -16.04
N ARG A 187 1.43 -11.37 -15.47
CA ARG A 187 0.76 -11.27 -14.17
C ARG A 187 1.78 -11.41 -13.04
N THR A 188 2.07 -10.28 -12.40
CA THR A 188 3.02 -10.18 -11.29
C THR A 188 2.59 -10.82 -9.99
N GLY A 189 1.28 -10.86 -9.74
CA GLY A 189 0.72 -11.33 -8.47
C GLY A 189 1.06 -12.79 -8.17
N ASP A 190 1.39 -13.56 -9.20
CA ASP A 190 1.76 -14.96 -9.10
C ASP A 190 3.23 -15.17 -8.73
N SER A 191 4.07 -14.15 -8.89
CA SER A 191 5.50 -14.25 -8.58
C SER A 191 5.78 -14.20 -7.08
N ALA A 192 6.90 -14.81 -6.67
CA ALA A 192 7.51 -14.53 -5.36
C ALA A 192 8.24 -13.19 -5.33
N ILE A 193 8.40 -12.55 -6.49
CA ILE A 193 9.01 -11.24 -6.64
C ILE A 193 7.92 -10.17 -6.65
N ASP A 194 8.07 -9.17 -5.78
CA ASP A 194 7.20 -8.01 -5.73
C ASP A 194 7.71 -6.94 -6.70
N TYR A 195 7.18 -6.92 -7.92
CA TYR A 195 7.59 -5.96 -8.95
C TYR A 195 6.82 -4.65 -8.82
N VAL A 196 7.54 -3.57 -8.50
CA VAL A 196 7.06 -2.20 -8.64
C VAL A 196 7.12 -1.82 -10.12
N ARG A 197 5.94 -1.63 -10.71
CA ARG A 197 5.78 -1.20 -12.10
C ARG A 197 5.38 0.24 -12.15
N VAL A 198 5.84 0.92 -13.19
CA VAL A 198 5.64 2.34 -13.33
C VAL A 198 4.45 2.62 -14.24
N ALA A 199 3.57 3.51 -13.80
CA ALA A 199 2.29 3.79 -14.44
C ALA A 199 2.41 4.73 -15.66
N GLY A 200 3.61 5.13 -16.06
CA GLY A 200 3.81 5.99 -17.24
C GLY A 200 3.70 7.49 -16.95
N SER A 201 4.22 7.93 -15.81
CA SER A 201 4.34 9.36 -15.48
C SER A 201 5.26 10.09 -16.48
N VAL A 202 5.07 11.41 -16.60
CA VAL A 202 5.89 12.27 -17.47
C VAL A 202 7.39 12.22 -17.12
N ALA A 203 7.73 11.91 -15.87
CA ALA A 203 9.11 11.83 -15.40
C ALA A 203 9.78 10.48 -15.70
N ASP A 204 9.01 9.40 -15.91
CA ASP A 204 9.53 8.04 -16.03
C ASP A 204 10.52 7.85 -17.19
N PRO A 205 10.29 8.39 -18.41
CA PRO A 205 11.23 8.23 -19.52
C PRO A 205 12.60 8.88 -19.25
N ILE A 206 12.64 9.94 -18.45
CA ILE A 206 13.86 10.67 -18.10
C ILE A 206 14.63 9.92 -17.02
N LEU A 207 13.92 9.30 -16.08
CA LEU A 207 14.48 8.63 -14.92
C LEU A 207 14.82 7.15 -15.20
N LEU A 208 14.06 6.48 -16.07
CA LEU A 208 14.09 5.04 -16.31
C LEU A 208 14.47 4.70 -17.76
N ASN A 209 15.61 5.22 -18.21
CA ASN A 209 16.19 4.90 -19.52
C ASN A 209 17.33 3.88 -19.44
N ALA A 210 17.65 3.27 -20.58
CA ALA A 210 18.74 2.30 -20.67
C ALA A 210 20.09 2.89 -20.22
N GLY A 211 20.35 4.17 -20.50
CA GLY A 211 21.57 4.86 -20.10
C GLY A 211 21.71 5.09 -18.58
N GLN A 212 20.59 5.16 -17.86
CA GLN A 212 20.61 5.28 -16.39
C GLN A 212 20.96 3.97 -15.70
N THR A 213 20.59 2.83 -16.29
CA THR A 213 20.77 1.51 -15.64
C THR A 213 22.23 1.11 -15.39
N GLY A 214 23.18 1.69 -16.14
CA GLY A 214 24.62 1.49 -15.92
C GLY A 214 25.26 2.46 -14.92
N ARG A 215 24.50 3.40 -14.33
CA ARG A 215 25.05 4.35 -13.34
C ARG A 215 25.35 3.62 -12.04
N ARG A 216 26.55 3.78 -11.48
CA ARG A 216 26.93 3.13 -10.21
C ARG A 216 26.70 4.01 -8.97
N GLY A 217 26.20 5.23 -9.17
CA GLY A 217 26.06 6.23 -8.11
C GLY A 217 24.94 5.87 -7.13
N ARG A 218 25.30 5.48 -5.91
CA ARG A 218 24.35 5.05 -4.87
C ARG A 218 23.38 6.14 -4.43
N LEU A 219 23.85 7.38 -4.35
CA LEU A 219 23.00 8.51 -4.01
C LEU A 219 21.88 8.72 -5.05
N TRP A 220 22.18 8.52 -6.33
CA TRP A 220 21.20 8.67 -7.40
C TRP A 220 20.16 7.54 -7.36
N TRP A 221 20.61 6.29 -7.22
CA TRP A 221 19.71 5.14 -7.08
C TRP A 221 18.82 5.23 -5.85
N ARG A 222 19.34 5.75 -4.73
CA ARG A 222 18.54 5.96 -3.52
C ARG A 222 17.38 6.92 -3.77
N VAL A 223 17.66 8.09 -4.36
CA VAL A 223 16.61 9.08 -4.69
C VAL A 223 15.60 8.50 -5.68
N LEU A 224 16.07 7.72 -6.66
CA LEU A 224 15.18 7.07 -7.62
C LEU A 224 14.27 6.03 -6.95
N LEU A 225 14.84 5.14 -6.16
CA LEU A 225 14.12 4.04 -5.53
C LEU A 225 13.13 4.55 -4.47
N ASP A 226 13.48 5.60 -3.73
CA ASP A 226 12.60 6.30 -2.80
C ASP A 226 11.39 6.92 -3.51
N GLN A 227 11.61 7.58 -4.66
CA GLN A 227 10.54 8.16 -5.48
C GLN A 227 9.50 7.13 -5.95
N TYR A 228 9.91 5.88 -6.14
CA TYR A 228 9.04 4.78 -6.58
C TYR A 228 8.65 3.81 -5.46
N GLY A 229 9.08 4.04 -4.22
CA GLY A 229 8.79 3.15 -3.08
C GLY A 229 9.36 1.73 -3.22
N ALA A 230 10.50 1.61 -3.91
CA ALA A 230 11.17 0.32 -4.13
C ALA A 230 12.40 0.18 -3.21
N ALA A 231 12.68 -1.05 -2.78
CA ALA A 231 13.86 -1.36 -1.99
C ALA A 231 15.10 -1.58 -2.88
N ASP A 232 14.91 -2.04 -4.11
CA ASP A 232 15.98 -2.26 -5.08
C ASP A 232 15.44 -2.30 -6.52
N VAL A 233 16.29 -2.56 -7.52
CA VAL A 233 15.96 -2.57 -8.95
C VAL A 233 16.26 -3.90 -9.63
N VAL A 234 15.42 -4.29 -10.57
CA VAL A 234 15.66 -5.40 -11.51
C VAL A 234 15.58 -4.89 -12.95
N ILE A 235 16.51 -5.37 -13.77
CA ILE A 235 16.73 -4.88 -15.13
C ILE A 235 16.63 -6.06 -16.10
N PRO A 236 15.41 -6.45 -16.51
CA PRO A 236 15.23 -7.50 -17.51
C PRO A 236 15.52 -6.96 -18.91
N ILE A 237 16.55 -7.53 -19.55
CA ILE A 237 17.03 -7.09 -20.87
C ILE A 237 16.63 -8.11 -21.94
N ALA A 238 15.99 -7.64 -23.02
CA ALA A 238 15.73 -8.40 -24.23
C ALA A 238 16.58 -7.83 -25.38
N ARG A 239 17.36 -8.66 -26.06
CA ARG A 239 18.08 -8.30 -27.29
C ARG A 239 17.54 -9.11 -28.46
N LEU A 240 17.03 -8.42 -29.48
CA LEU A 240 16.45 -9.02 -30.66
C LEU A 240 17.40 -8.89 -31.84
N ASP A 241 17.94 -10.02 -32.30
CA ASP A 241 18.81 -10.10 -33.46
C ASP A 241 18.02 -10.67 -34.63
N ARG A 242 17.77 -9.83 -35.64
CA ARG A 242 17.10 -10.20 -36.89
C ARG A 242 18.15 -10.74 -37.86
N GLN A 243 18.09 -12.02 -38.19
CA GLN A 243 19.07 -12.63 -39.10
C GLN A 243 18.93 -12.08 -40.53
N TRP A 244 17.68 -11.85 -40.97
CA TRP A 244 17.33 -11.21 -42.24
C TRP A 244 15.88 -10.69 -42.17
N PRO A 245 15.48 -9.72 -43.02
CA PRO A 245 14.11 -9.22 -43.07
C PRO A 245 13.10 -10.36 -43.28
N GLY A 246 12.06 -10.44 -42.45
CA GLY A 246 11.06 -11.50 -42.48
C GLY A 246 11.52 -12.88 -41.97
N GLY A 247 12.80 -13.01 -41.59
CA GLY A 247 13.38 -14.24 -41.06
C GLY A 247 13.10 -14.50 -39.58
N PRO A 248 13.62 -15.60 -39.04
CA PRO A 248 13.53 -15.90 -37.62
C PRO A 248 14.31 -14.85 -36.82
N VAL A 249 13.74 -14.48 -35.67
CA VAL A 249 14.37 -13.53 -34.74
C VAL A 249 14.94 -14.31 -33.57
N LEU A 250 16.23 -14.12 -33.30
CA LEU A 250 16.88 -14.67 -32.12
C LEU A 250 16.77 -13.64 -30.99
N GLY A 251 16.08 -14.01 -29.92
CA GLY A 251 16.01 -13.21 -28.70
C GLY A 251 17.02 -13.71 -27.68
N THR A 252 17.91 -12.84 -27.21
CA THR A 252 18.77 -13.10 -26.04
C THR A 252 18.24 -12.30 -24.86
N PHE A 253 17.89 -13.01 -23.78
CA PHE A 253 17.26 -12.44 -22.60
C PHE A 253 18.21 -12.56 -21.42
N THR A 254 18.37 -11.47 -20.68
CA THR A 254 19.29 -11.38 -19.54
C THR A 254 18.56 -10.80 -18.33
N ALA A 255 18.64 -11.48 -17.19
CA ALA A 255 18.15 -10.98 -15.92
C ALA A 255 19.32 -10.31 -15.17
N ARG A 256 19.14 -9.04 -14.79
CA ARG A 256 20.14 -8.28 -14.03
C ARG A 256 19.51 -7.61 -12.83
N TYR A 257 20.32 -7.32 -11.83
CA TYR A 257 19.85 -6.91 -10.52
C TYR A 257 20.76 -5.87 -9.87
N GLY A 258 20.12 -4.92 -9.20
CA GLY A 258 20.73 -3.95 -8.33
C GLY A 258 21.46 -2.81 -9.08
N PRO A 259 21.89 -1.78 -8.34
CA PRO A 259 22.54 -0.60 -8.90
C PRO A 259 23.92 -0.85 -9.52
N ASP A 260 24.55 -1.97 -9.14
CA ASP A 260 25.82 -2.43 -9.71
C ASP A 260 25.66 -3.28 -10.96
N ASP A 261 24.43 -3.45 -11.44
CA ASP A 261 24.09 -4.19 -12.66
C ASP A 261 24.61 -5.64 -12.59
N SER A 262 24.30 -6.35 -11.50
CA SER A 262 24.77 -7.73 -11.28
C SER A 262 24.03 -8.71 -12.19
N LEU A 263 24.77 -9.60 -12.87
CA LEU A 263 24.19 -10.63 -13.73
C LEU A 263 23.58 -11.76 -12.88
N ILE A 264 22.30 -12.06 -13.09
CA ILE A 264 21.63 -13.23 -12.50
C ILE A 264 21.71 -14.44 -13.42
N GLY A 265 21.44 -14.24 -14.71
CA GLY A 265 21.46 -15.30 -15.72
C GLY A 265 20.97 -14.82 -17.08
N SER A 266 21.13 -15.67 -18.09
CA SER A 266 20.72 -15.39 -19.47
C SER A 266 20.25 -16.65 -20.19
N PHE A 267 19.36 -16.49 -21.16
CA PHE A 267 18.92 -17.56 -22.07
C PHE A 267 18.55 -16.98 -23.43
N SER A 268 18.40 -17.86 -24.43
CA SER A 268 17.96 -17.45 -25.76
C SER A 268 16.68 -18.18 -26.17
N LEU A 269 15.81 -17.47 -26.88
CA LEU A 269 14.63 -18.04 -27.56
C LEU A 269 14.66 -17.65 -29.03
N ARG A 270 13.98 -18.43 -29.86
CA ARG A 270 13.86 -18.18 -31.30
C ARG A 270 12.39 -18.00 -31.68
N ALA A 271 12.07 -16.87 -32.29
CA ALA A 271 10.80 -16.67 -32.98
C ALA A 271 10.96 -17.11 -34.44
N SER A 272 10.02 -17.88 -34.96
CA SER A 272 10.04 -18.35 -36.36
C SER A 272 9.76 -17.24 -37.37
N SER A 273 9.11 -16.16 -36.93
CA SER A 273 8.67 -15.02 -37.74
C SER A 273 8.49 -13.77 -36.86
N GLU A 274 8.33 -12.61 -37.49
CA GLU A 274 8.05 -11.35 -36.79
C GLU A 274 6.72 -11.40 -36.01
N SER A 275 5.69 -12.06 -36.56
CA SER A 275 4.41 -12.29 -35.87
C SER A 275 4.52 -13.17 -34.63
N ALA A 276 5.60 -13.96 -34.49
CA ALA A 276 5.83 -14.81 -33.32
C ALA A 276 6.62 -14.11 -32.21
N ILE A 277 7.10 -12.88 -32.43
CA ILE A 277 7.86 -12.10 -31.43
C ILE A 277 7.04 -11.88 -30.15
N PRO A 278 5.77 -11.43 -30.18
CA PRO A 278 5.02 -11.19 -28.94
C PRO A 278 4.92 -12.44 -28.06
N LYS A 279 4.63 -13.61 -28.66
CA LYS A 279 4.58 -14.89 -27.95
C LYS A 279 5.92 -15.29 -27.37
N MET A 280 7.02 -15.04 -28.09
CA MET A 280 8.38 -15.27 -27.59
C MET A 280 8.70 -14.37 -26.39
N LEU A 281 8.31 -13.09 -26.44
CA LEU A 281 8.52 -12.16 -25.34
C LEU A 281 7.69 -12.54 -24.11
N ASP A 282 6.44 -12.98 -24.27
CA ASP A 282 5.62 -13.43 -23.14
C ASP A 282 6.20 -14.69 -22.46
N GLU A 283 6.78 -15.62 -23.24
CA GLU A 283 7.54 -16.76 -22.70
C GLU A 283 8.85 -16.32 -22.03
N ALA A 284 9.55 -15.33 -22.60
CA ALA A 284 10.78 -14.81 -22.02
C ALA A 284 10.53 -14.11 -20.68
N ALA A 285 9.46 -13.32 -20.53
CA ALA A 285 9.11 -12.67 -19.28
C ALA A 285 8.90 -13.71 -18.15
N ARG A 286 8.20 -14.81 -18.44
CA ARG A 286 8.01 -15.94 -17.51
C ARG A 286 9.33 -16.60 -17.09
N ARG A 287 10.26 -16.80 -18.03
CA ARG A 287 11.57 -17.41 -17.73
C ARG A 287 12.49 -16.48 -16.95
N ILE A 288 12.46 -15.18 -17.25
CA ILE A 288 13.19 -14.16 -16.48
C ILE A 288 12.68 -14.11 -15.04
N ASP A 289 11.37 -14.14 -14.83
CA ASP A 289 10.79 -14.23 -13.48
C ASP A 289 11.31 -15.47 -12.73
N GLY A 290 11.35 -16.64 -13.39
CA GLY A 290 11.95 -17.85 -12.82
C GLY A 290 13.42 -17.68 -12.41
N LEU A 291 14.22 -16.92 -13.16
CA LEU A 291 15.60 -16.60 -12.79
C LEU A 291 15.67 -15.71 -11.53
N TYR A 292 14.80 -14.71 -11.42
CA TYR A 292 14.72 -13.86 -10.23
C TYR A 292 14.27 -14.66 -9.00
N ILE A 293 13.24 -15.52 -9.13
CA ILE A 293 12.79 -16.40 -8.05
C ILE A 293 13.93 -17.32 -7.57
N THR A 294 14.66 -17.91 -8.51
CA THR A 294 15.83 -18.74 -8.19
C THR A 294 16.88 -17.93 -7.43
N ALA A 295 17.22 -16.73 -7.91
CA ALA A 295 18.17 -15.86 -7.23
C ALA A 295 17.71 -15.38 -5.85
N LEU A 296 16.41 -15.21 -5.63
CA LEU A 296 15.85 -14.90 -4.32
C LEU A 296 15.99 -16.08 -3.34
N ASN A 297 15.69 -17.29 -3.81
CA ASN A 297 15.84 -18.52 -3.04
C ASN A 297 17.31 -18.79 -2.69
N ASP A 298 18.23 -18.52 -3.62
CA ASP A 298 19.68 -18.60 -3.41
C ASP A 298 20.21 -17.49 -2.48
N GLY A 299 19.39 -16.47 -2.18
CA GLY A 299 19.79 -15.30 -1.38
C GLY A 299 20.72 -14.33 -2.11
N ARG A 300 20.81 -14.39 -3.45
CA ARG A 300 21.51 -13.42 -4.29
C ARG A 300 20.71 -12.14 -4.52
N LEU A 301 19.38 -12.24 -4.44
CA LEU A 301 18.45 -11.11 -4.55
C LEU A 301 18.15 -10.56 -3.15
N ARG A 302 18.98 -9.63 -2.66
CA ARG A 302 18.88 -9.03 -1.33
C ARG A 302 19.10 -7.52 -1.44
N PRO A 303 18.18 -6.68 -0.91
CA PRO A 303 18.31 -5.23 -1.01
C PRO A 303 19.70 -4.79 -0.63
N ASP A 304 20.27 -3.92 -1.46
CA ASP A 304 21.61 -3.43 -1.20
C ASP A 304 21.64 -2.69 0.16
N PRO A 305 22.48 -3.12 1.13
CA PRO A 305 22.55 -2.48 2.43
C PRO A 305 22.89 -0.99 2.37
N SER A 306 23.58 -0.54 1.31
CA SER A 306 23.94 0.87 1.12
C SER A 306 22.77 1.76 0.68
N LEU A 307 21.63 1.16 0.31
CA LEU A 307 20.40 1.87 -0.02
C LEU A 307 19.48 2.06 1.19
N ILE A 308 19.68 1.29 2.26
CA ILE A 308 18.91 1.36 3.49
C ILE A 308 19.64 2.30 4.44
N ILE A 309 19.05 3.45 4.74
CA ILE A 309 19.43 4.20 5.93
C ILE A 309 18.67 3.54 7.07
N GLU A 310 19.35 2.74 7.89
CA GLU A 310 18.93 2.65 9.29
C GLU A 310 19.04 4.09 9.80
N GLU A 311 17.90 4.78 9.89
CA GLU A 311 17.85 6.02 10.64
C GLU A 311 18.39 5.64 12.02
N PRO A 312 19.55 6.19 12.45
CA PRO A 312 20.11 5.82 13.74
C PRO A 312 18.98 6.11 14.71
N VAL A 313 18.46 5.04 15.31
CA VAL A 313 17.28 5.16 16.14
C VAL A 313 17.68 6.11 17.23
N ASP A 314 17.15 7.33 17.17
CA ASP A 314 17.47 8.33 18.16
C ASP A 314 16.96 7.74 19.46
N PRO A 315 17.86 7.39 20.41
CA PRO A 315 17.41 6.83 21.67
C PRO A 315 16.44 7.77 22.38
N GLU A 316 16.47 9.08 22.07
CA GLU A 316 15.50 10.06 22.55
C GLU A 316 14.14 9.93 21.84
N ALA A 317 14.08 9.62 20.54
CA ALA A 317 12.82 9.39 19.82
C ALA A 317 12.14 8.07 20.23
N LEU A 318 12.91 7.00 20.44
CA LEU A 318 12.40 5.76 21.03
C LEU A 318 11.96 5.95 22.48
N ALA A 319 12.61 6.84 23.23
CA ALA A 319 12.16 7.17 24.59
C ALA A 319 10.82 7.93 24.57
N ILE A 320 10.57 8.76 23.55
CA ILE A 320 9.29 9.49 23.39
C ILE A 320 8.16 8.56 22.94
N GLU A 321 8.40 7.63 22.01
CA GLU A 321 7.38 6.68 21.54
C GLU A 321 7.07 5.60 22.59
N ASN A 322 8.07 5.12 23.33
CA ASN A 322 7.84 4.25 24.49
C ASN A 322 7.26 5.01 25.71
N ALA A 323 7.43 6.33 25.82
CA ALA A 323 6.79 7.12 26.88
C ALA A 323 5.26 7.26 26.71
N ALA A 324 4.71 6.97 25.54
CA ALA A 324 3.26 6.96 25.32
C ALA A 324 2.56 5.65 25.77
N ASP A 325 3.31 4.56 25.93
CA ASP A 325 2.81 3.23 26.33
C ASP A 325 3.37 2.74 27.69
N LEU A 326 4.06 3.61 28.44
CA LEU A 326 4.39 3.36 29.84
C LEU A 326 3.21 3.75 30.75
N PRO A 327 2.91 2.98 31.81
CA PRO A 327 1.97 3.43 32.83
C PRO A 327 2.50 4.76 33.38
N VAL A 328 1.63 5.77 33.44
CA VAL A 328 1.91 7.12 33.97
C VAL A 328 2.85 7.03 35.18
N GLU A 329 4.14 7.30 34.97
CA GLU A 329 5.06 7.56 36.06
C GLU A 329 4.65 8.92 36.63
N THR A 330 3.90 8.85 37.72
CA THR A 330 3.73 9.97 38.63
C THR A 330 5.12 10.55 38.92
N PHE A 331 5.29 11.86 38.72
CA PHE A 331 6.45 12.60 39.23
C PHE A 331 6.57 12.35 40.74
N GLU A 332 7.38 11.36 41.12
CA GLU A 332 7.77 11.11 42.49
C GLU A 332 9.06 11.91 42.72
N ALA A 333 8.89 13.16 43.12
CA ALA A 333 9.95 13.85 43.83
C ALA A 333 10.29 13.02 45.09
N PRO A 334 11.57 12.97 45.53
CA PRO A 334 11.99 12.13 46.64
C PRO A 334 11.07 12.32 47.85
N PRO A 335 10.63 11.25 48.55
CA PRO A 335 9.77 11.40 49.71
C PRO A 335 10.53 12.16 50.80
N GLU A 336 10.21 13.45 50.96
CA GLU A 336 10.51 14.16 52.19
C GLU A 336 9.89 13.36 53.35
N ALA A 337 10.73 12.94 54.30
CA ALA A 337 10.28 12.17 55.45
C ALA A 337 9.11 12.90 56.15
N GLY A 338 7.93 12.29 56.14
CA GLY A 338 6.70 12.83 56.73
C GLY A 338 5.63 13.32 55.74
N VAL A 339 5.85 13.23 54.43
CA VAL A 339 4.81 13.51 53.41
C VAL A 339 4.03 12.23 53.06
N ALA A 340 2.72 12.25 53.28
CA ALA A 340 1.79 11.21 52.87
C ALA A 340 0.89 11.69 51.72
N THR A 341 0.60 10.81 50.78
CA THR A 341 -0.29 11.08 49.66
C THR A 341 -1.71 10.63 49.99
N PHE A 342 -2.71 11.47 49.80
CA PHE A 342 -4.12 11.17 50.05
C PHE A 342 -4.96 11.36 48.78
N SER A 343 -5.98 10.52 48.60
CA SER A 343 -6.96 10.63 47.53
C SER A 343 -8.21 11.33 48.03
N VAL A 344 -8.46 12.56 47.58
CA VAL A 344 -9.58 13.41 48.03
C VAL A 344 -10.69 13.43 46.98
N GLN A 345 -11.88 12.93 47.33
CA GLN A 345 -13.08 13.00 46.51
C GLN A 345 -13.88 14.25 46.86
N PHE A 346 -14.20 15.08 45.86
CA PHE A 346 -14.98 16.31 46.03
C PHE A 346 -16.02 16.47 44.92
N ASP A 347 -17.15 17.11 45.24
CA ASP A 347 -18.23 17.32 44.28
C ASP A 347 -17.84 18.46 43.32
N THR A 348 -18.02 18.25 42.01
CA THR A 348 -17.53 19.14 40.94
C THR A 348 -18.65 19.47 39.95
N PRO A 349 -19.62 20.32 40.33
CA PRO A 349 -20.79 20.62 39.48
C PRO A 349 -20.43 21.37 38.19
N ASP A 350 -19.34 22.14 38.19
CA ASP A 350 -18.89 22.96 37.06
C ASP A 350 -17.35 23.04 37.01
N VAL A 351 -16.81 23.58 35.92
CA VAL A 351 -15.36 23.68 35.68
C VAL A 351 -14.67 24.59 36.71
N GLY A 352 -15.36 25.62 37.21
CA GLY A 352 -14.83 26.52 38.25
C GLY A 352 -14.70 25.84 39.61
N SER A 353 -15.48 24.79 39.87
CA SER A 353 -15.38 23.99 41.10
C SER A 353 -14.06 23.22 41.20
N VAL A 354 -13.41 22.88 40.07
CA VAL A 354 -12.10 22.20 40.04
C VAL A 354 -11.00 23.14 40.55
N SER A 355 -10.88 24.32 39.94
CA SER A 355 -9.83 25.29 40.28
C SER A 355 -10.01 25.84 41.70
N GLN A 356 -11.25 26.01 42.14
CA GLN A 356 -11.58 26.36 43.53
C GLN A 356 -11.20 25.24 44.51
N GLY A 357 -11.48 23.98 44.17
CA GLY A 357 -11.13 22.82 45.00
C GLY A 357 -9.63 22.65 45.18
N GLU A 358 -8.87 22.77 44.09
CA GLU A 358 -7.41 22.69 44.12
C GLU A 358 -6.76 23.86 44.87
N SER A 359 -7.20 25.10 44.60
CA SER A 359 -6.68 26.29 45.29
C SER A 359 -6.96 26.24 46.79
N MET A 360 -8.15 25.79 47.19
CA MET A 360 -8.52 25.59 48.58
C MET A 360 -7.63 24.54 49.25
N MET A 361 -7.40 23.40 48.59
CA MET A 361 -6.55 22.35 49.14
C MET A 361 -5.10 22.83 49.31
N ARG A 362 -4.56 23.59 48.35
CA ARG A 362 -3.23 24.23 48.47
C ARG A 362 -3.15 25.27 49.59
N SER A 363 -4.29 25.85 50.01
CA SER A 363 -4.34 26.81 51.12
C SER A 363 -4.27 26.17 52.51
N ILE A 364 -4.30 24.84 52.60
CA ILE A 364 -4.20 24.10 53.86
C ILE A 364 -2.73 24.00 54.26
N PRO A 365 -2.35 24.47 55.46
CA PRO A 365 -0.98 24.35 55.95
C PRO A 365 -0.55 22.87 55.98
N GLY A 366 0.57 22.56 55.33
CA GLY A 366 1.10 21.20 55.22
C GLY A 366 0.84 20.52 53.86
N VAL A 367 -0.03 21.06 53.00
CA VAL A 367 -0.21 20.55 51.63
C VAL A 367 0.97 20.99 50.75
N ARG A 368 1.67 20.02 50.17
CA ARG A 368 2.79 20.20 49.22
C ARG A 368 2.31 20.31 47.78
N SER A 369 1.36 19.46 47.42
CA SER A 369 0.73 19.49 46.10
C SER A 369 -0.71 19.03 46.20
N ALA A 370 -1.54 19.57 45.30
CA ALA A 370 -2.92 19.17 45.10
C ALA A 370 -3.22 19.29 43.61
N SER A 371 -3.50 18.15 42.98
CA SER A 371 -3.77 18.03 41.54
C SER A 371 -4.92 17.06 41.31
N THR A 372 -5.88 17.45 40.47
CA THR A 372 -7.00 16.58 40.09
C THR A 372 -6.49 15.41 39.24
N SER A 373 -6.53 14.20 39.79
CA SER A 373 -6.09 12.97 39.10
C SER A 373 -7.21 12.37 38.24
N SER A 374 -8.47 12.64 38.56
CA SER A 374 -9.63 12.22 37.76
C SER A 374 -10.73 13.28 37.84
N LEU A 375 -11.14 13.80 36.68
CA LEU A 375 -12.14 14.86 36.55
C LEU A 375 -13.49 14.27 36.10
N ALA A 376 -14.53 14.52 36.89
CA ALA A 376 -15.91 14.17 36.54
C ALA A 376 -16.81 15.42 36.67
N LEU A 377 -16.97 16.15 35.57
CA LEU A 377 -17.83 17.33 35.51
C LEU A 377 -19.30 16.93 35.72
N GLY A 378 -19.97 17.59 36.66
CA GLY A 378 -21.32 17.22 37.11
C GLY A 378 -21.36 16.02 38.07
N GLY A 379 -20.20 15.54 38.52
CA GLY A 379 -20.05 14.38 39.41
C GLY A 379 -19.03 14.62 40.53
N THR A 380 -18.36 13.56 40.96
CA THR A 380 -17.31 13.61 41.99
C THR A 380 -15.94 13.45 41.35
N SER A 381 -15.11 14.48 41.44
CA SER A 381 -13.71 14.40 40.99
C SER A 381 -12.81 13.87 42.10
N VAL A 382 -11.70 13.28 41.70
CA VAL A 382 -10.66 12.77 42.60
C VAL A 382 -9.42 13.63 42.45
N MET A 383 -8.92 14.14 43.58
CA MET A 383 -7.71 14.94 43.70
C MET A 383 -6.66 14.19 44.50
N GLN A 384 -5.44 14.16 44.00
CA GLN A 384 -4.30 13.63 44.74
C GLN A 384 -3.63 14.76 45.52
N VAL A 385 -3.45 14.56 46.81
CA VAL A 385 -2.93 15.57 47.74
C VAL A 385 -1.73 15.01 48.47
N ASN A 386 -0.56 15.63 48.29
CA ASN A 386 0.62 15.32 49.07
C ASN A 386 0.63 16.24 50.29
N PHE A 387 0.65 15.68 51.50
CA PHE A 387 0.49 16.40 52.75
C PHE A 387 1.53 15.97 53.78
N VAL A 388 2.14 16.93 54.48
CA VAL A 388 3.07 16.68 55.58
C VAL A 388 2.26 16.35 56.84
N GLY A 389 2.17 15.05 57.18
CA GLY A 389 1.45 14.56 58.35
C GLY A 389 0.48 13.41 58.06
N GLY A 390 -0.17 12.90 59.12
CA GLY A 390 -1.13 11.80 59.03
C GLY A 390 -2.54 12.24 58.61
N VAL A 391 -3.38 11.25 58.27
CA VAL A 391 -4.76 11.47 57.79
C VAL A 391 -5.65 12.23 58.79
N ASP A 392 -5.40 12.07 60.09
CA ASP A 392 -6.15 12.77 61.14
C ASP A 392 -5.83 14.28 61.17
N ALA A 393 -4.58 14.66 60.91
CA ALA A 393 -4.18 16.07 60.82
C ALA A 393 -4.81 16.75 59.59
N LEU A 394 -4.83 16.05 58.45
CA LEU A 394 -5.51 16.54 57.25
C LEU A 394 -7.03 16.66 57.46
N ARG A 395 -7.65 15.70 58.15
CA ARG A 395 -9.08 15.75 58.52
C ARG A 395 -9.40 16.98 59.38
N SER A 396 -8.63 17.22 60.43
CA SER A 396 -8.83 18.39 61.31
C SER A 396 -8.64 19.71 60.56
N ALA A 397 -7.65 19.79 59.66
CA ALA A 397 -7.42 20.98 58.86
C ALA A 397 -8.55 21.27 57.86
N LEU A 398 -9.12 20.22 57.25
CA LEU A 398 -10.29 20.33 56.37
C LEU A 398 -11.57 20.70 57.13
N GLN A 399 -11.76 20.15 58.33
CA GLN A 399 -12.89 20.52 59.21
C GLN A 399 -12.80 21.96 59.69
N ALA A 400 -11.59 22.46 60.00
CA ALA A 400 -11.36 23.86 60.35
C ALA A 400 -11.69 24.83 59.20
N LYS A 401 -11.65 24.35 57.94
CA LYS A 401 -12.09 25.07 56.74
C LYS A 401 -13.59 24.91 56.44
N GLY A 402 -14.35 24.26 57.31
CA GLY A 402 -15.81 24.13 57.19
C GLY A 402 -16.29 22.99 56.28
N TYR A 403 -15.46 21.97 56.02
CA TYR A 403 -15.85 20.80 55.25
C TYR A 403 -16.32 19.66 56.17
N GLY A 404 -17.38 18.98 55.75
CA GLY A 404 -17.70 17.64 56.23
C GLY A 404 -16.73 16.64 55.59
N VAL A 405 -16.03 15.88 56.41
CA VAL A 405 -14.95 14.98 55.97
C VAL A 405 -15.28 13.55 56.40
N ALA A 406 -15.33 12.63 55.44
CA ALA A 406 -15.41 11.19 55.70
C ALA A 406 -14.10 10.53 55.24
N VAL A 407 -13.47 9.74 56.11
CA VAL A 407 -12.17 9.10 55.83
C VAL A 407 -12.34 7.60 55.76
N SER A 408 -11.75 6.98 54.74
CA SER A 408 -11.66 5.53 54.57
C SER A 408 -10.24 5.18 54.13
N GLY A 409 -9.40 4.78 55.08
CA GLY A 409 -7.97 4.54 54.83
C GLY A 409 -7.29 5.81 54.30
N ASN A 410 -6.78 5.75 53.07
CA ASN A 410 -6.08 6.84 52.40
C ASN A 410 -6.98 7.69 51.48
N THR A 411 -8.28 7.37 51.44
CA THR A 411 -9.29 8.11 50.68
C THR A 411 -10.12 8.99 51.60
N ILE A 412 -10.28 10.25 51.23
CA ILE A 412 -11.01 11.27 51.98
C ILE A 412 -12.11 11.82 51.10
N ARG A 413 -13.37 11.72 51.52
CA ARG A 413 -14.47 12.40 50.85
C ARG A 413 -14.77 13.71 51.57
N ILE A 414 -14.69 14.82 50.84
CA ILE A 414 -15.04 16.15 51.35
C ILE A 414 -16.36 16.61 50.74
N ARG A 415 -17.22 17.17 51.59
CA ARG A 415 -18.42 17.90 51.18
C ARG A 415 -18.44 19.21 51.93
N ARG A 416 -18.86 20.30 51.28
CA ARG A 416 -19.03 21.57 51.99
C ARG A 416 -20.12 21.37 53.05
N ALA A 417 -19.83 21.63 54.33
CA ALA A 417 -20.88 21.60 55.32
C ALA A 417 -21.85 22.73 55.00
N ALA A 418 -23.13 22.43 54.80
CA ALA A 418 -24.15 23.45 54.68
C ALA A 418 -24.14 24.28 55.97
N ALA A 419 -24.16 25.61 55.84
CA ALA A 419 -24.40 26.47 57.00
C ALA A 419 -25.70 26.01 57.69
N PRO A 420 -25.75 25.89 59.03
CA PRO A 420 -26.98 25.53 59.72
C PRO A 420 -28.07 26.54 59.34
N ALA A 421 -29.19 26.03 58.82
CA ALA A 421 -30.38 26.82 58.57
C ALA A 421 -30.76 27.56 59.87
N ALA A 422 -30.91 28.89 59.78
CA ALA A 422 -31.48 29.68 60.85
C ALA A 422 -32.82 29.04 61.26
N GLY A 423 -32.89 28.59 62.50
CA GLY A 423 -34.08 27.96 63.06
C GLY A 423 -35.27 28.89 62.93
N ALA A 424 -36.40 28.31 62.55
CA ALA A 424 -37.70 28.92 62.70
C ALA A 424 -37.91 29.29 64.17
N ALA A 425 -37.93 30.59 64.47
CA ALA A 425 -38.48 31.13 65.71
C ALA A 425 -39.91 31.61 65.40
N SER A 426 -40.85 30.95 66.07
CA SER A 426 -42.26 31.27 66.20
C SER A 426 -42.53 32.74 66.55
N ALA A 427 -43.60 33.26 65.95
CA ALA A 427 -44.24 34.53 66.32
C ALA A 427 -44.63 34.60 67.81
N PRO A 428 -44.65 35.81 68.37
CA PRO A 428 -45.79 36.30 69.13
C PRO A 428 -46.74 37.15 68.28
#